data_AF-A0A8T5RG84-F1
#
_entry.id   AF-A0A8T5RG84-F1
#
_cell.length_a   1.000
_cell.length_b   1.000
_cell.length_c   1.000
_cell.angle_alpha   90.00
_cell.angle_beta   90.00
_cell.angle_gamma   90.00
#
_symmetry.space_group_name_H-M   'P 1'
#
loop_
_entity.id
_entity.type
_entity.pdbx_description
1 polymer ?
#
loop_
_entity_poly.entity_id
_entity_poly.type
_entity_poly.pdbx_seq_one_letter_code
_entity_poly.pdbx_strand_id
1 'polypeptide(L)'
;MVKVKNPEIIQKEITQGSYERKRIFSIIAHIDHGKTTASDYLLRRAGLMRPEDAGQLQMTDSDPEEQQRGITIFTSVVLLSFK
;
A
#
# COMPACT_ATOMS: atom_id res chain seq x y z
N MET A 1 -1.54 0.67 -15.16
CA MET A 1 -2.67 1.51 -14.69
C MET A 1 -2.60 1.58 -13.17
N VAL A 2 -2.73 2.75 -12.54
CA VAL A 2 -2.63 2.90 -11.08
C VAL A 2 -4.01 2.75 -10.46
N LYS A 3 -4.17 1.88 -9.46
CA LYS A 3 -5.43 1.74 -8.71
C LYS A 3 -5.31 2.55 -7.41
N VAL A 4 -6.06 3.65 -7.32
CA VAL A 4 -6.08 4.52 -6.14
C VAL A 4 -7.38 4.30 -5.38
N LYS A 5 -7.30 3.82 -4.14
CA LYS A 5 -8.47 3.74 -3.25
C LYS A 5 -8.72 5.11 -2.64
N ASN A 6 -9.96 5.59 -2.67
CA ASN A 6 -10.38 6.87 -2.10
C ASN A 6 -9.53 8.08 -2.57
N PRO A 7 -9.47 8.34 -3.89
CA PRO A 7 -8.55 9.32 -4.49
C PRO A 7 -8.74 10.74 -3.96
N GLU A 8 -9.99 11.14 -3.65
CA GLU A 8 -10.29 12.49 -3.14
C GLU A 8 -9.66 12.74 -1.76
N ILE A 9 -9.71 11.74 -0.87
CA ILE A 9 -9.12 11.83 0.47
C ILE A 9 -7.60 11.93 0.34
N ILE A 10 -6.99 11.07 -0.48
CA ILE A 10 -5.55 11.07 -0.70
C ILE A 10 -5.10 12.41 -1.29
N GLN A 11 -5.81 12.94 -2.29
CA GLN A 11 -5.50 14.22 -2.90
C GLN A 11 -5.57 15.37 -1.86
N LYS A 12 -6.62 15.38 -1.04
CA LYS A 12 -6.78 16.37 0.03
C LYS A 12 -5.62 16.29 1.04
N GLU A 13 -5.30 15.10 1.54
CA GLU A 13 -4.24 14.89 2.52
C GLU A 13 -2.84 15.20 1.95
N ILE A 14 -2.61 14.98 0.65
CA ILE A 14 -1.37 15.39 -0.01
C ILE A 14 -1.28 16.91 -0.11
N THR A 15 -2.35 17.57 -0.57
CA THR A 15 -2.33 19.00 -0.95
C THR A 15 -2.52 19.98 0.21
N GLN A 16 -3.19 19.57 1.30
CA GLN A 16 -3.55 20.47 2.41
C GLN A 16 -2.68 20.27 3.66
N GLY A 17 -2.26 21.35 4.33
CA GLY A 17 -1.49 21.29 5.58
C GLY A 17 0.04 21.25 5.39
N SER A 18 0.80 21.19 6.48
CA SER A 18 2.27 21.23 6.46
C SER A 18 2.89 19.95 5.89
N TYR A 19 3.90 20.11 5.03
CA TYR A 19 4.67 19.00 4.46
C TYR A 19 5.73 18.41 5.42
N GLU A 20 6.05 19.09 6.52
CA GLU A 20 7.13 18.69 7.45
C GLU A 20 6.95 17.26 7.98
N ARG A 21 5.69 16.84 8.18
CA ARG A 21 5.30 15.52 8.72
C ARG A 21 4.77 14.54 7.67
N LYS A 22 4.83 14.90 6.38
CA LYS A 22 4.37 14.02 5.29
C LYS A 22 5.54 13.35 4.61
N ARG A 23 5.37 12.08 4.24
CA ARG A 23 6.36 11.32 3.46
C ARG A 23 5.64 10.63 2.32
N ILE A 24 6.07 10.92 1.09
CA ILE A 24 5.60 10.25 -0.12
C ILE A 24 6.77 9.42 -0.62
N PHE A 25 6.57 8.10 -0.67
CA PHE A 25 7.60 7.16 -1.10
C PHE A 25 6.95 5.98 -1.83
N SER A 26 7.75 5.23 -2.56
CA SER A 26 7.36 3.97 -3.20
C SER A 26 8.25 2.84 -2.69
N ILE A 27 7.74 1.61 -2.75
CA ILE A 27 8.51 0.40 -2.46
C ILE A 27 8.85 -0.22 -3.81
N ILE A 28 10.14 -0.33 -4.10
CA ILE A 28 10.67 -0.92 -5.33
C ILE A 28 11.62 -2.04 -4.93
N ALA A 29 11.40 -3.24 -5.48
CA ALA A 29 12.24 -4.39 -5.21
C ALA A 29 12.23 -5.36 -6.40
N HIS A 30 13.29 -6.16 -6.51
CA HIS A 30 13.39 -7.25 -7.47
C HIS A 30 12.28 -8.31 -7.27
N ILE A 31 12.11 -9.20 -8.25
CA ILE A 31 11.13 -10.30 -8.13
C ILE A 31 11.44 -11.14 -6.88
N ASP A 32 10.39 -11.60 -6.19
CA ASP A 32 10.46 -12.41 -4.97
C ASP A 32 11.20 -11.81 -3.76
N HIS A 33 11.47 -10.50 -3.75
CA HIS A 33 12.05 -9.79 -2.59
C HIS A 33 11.02 -9.34 -1.53
N GLY A 34 9.79 -9.85 -1.58
CA GLY A 34 8.78 -9.60 -0.54
C GLY A 34 8.22 -8.16 -0.51
N LYS A 35 8.21 -7.44 -1.64
CA LYS A 35 7.63 -6.08 -1.75
C LYS A 35 6.17 -5.99 -1.29
N THR A 36 5.33 -6.96 -1.67
CA THR A 36 3.93 -7.05 -1.24
C THR A 36 3.84 -7.32 0.27
N THR A 37 4.63 -8.27 0.78
CA THR A 37 4.69 -8.59 2.22
C THR A 37 5.14 -7.39 3.06
N ALA A 38 6.12 -6.61 2.58
CA ALA A 38 6.55 -5.38 3.24
C ALA A 38 5.44 -4.33 3.29
N SER A 39 4.66 -4.20 2.22
CA SER A 39 3.50 -3.31 2.16
C SER A 39 2.41 -3.71 3.16
N ASP A 40 2.08 -5.00 3.25
CA ASP A 40 1.12 -5.53 4.24
C ASP A 40 1.58 -5.25 5.68
N TYR A 41 2.87 -5.40 5.97
CA TYR A 41 3.40 -5.06 7.29
C TYR A 41 3.19 -3.58 7.65
N LEU A 42 3.38 -2.67 6.70
CA LEU A 42 3.14 -1.25 6.91
C LEU A 42 1.65 -0.94 7.13
N LEU A 43 0.76 -1.58 6.35
CA LEU A 43 -0.68 -1.48 6.53
C LEU A 43 -1.11 -1.95 7.93
N ARG A 44 -0.58 -3.09 8.37
CA ARG A 44 -0.82 -3.62 9.72
C ARG A 44 -0.33 -2.64 10.78
N ARG A 45 0.88 -2.11 10.64
CA ARG A 45 1.46 -1.14 11.59
C ARG A 45 0.65 0.17 11.64
N ALA A 46 0.05 0.58 10.53
CA ALA A 46 -0.84 1.73 10.46
C ALA A 46 -2.27 1.44 10.98
N GLY A 47 -2.56 0.20 11.41
CA GLY A 47 -3.88 -0.20 11.88
C GLY A 47 -4.91 -0.42 10.77
N LEU A 48 -4.48 -0.51 9.51
CA LEU A 48 -5.34 -0.69 8.33
C LEU A 48 -5.55 -2.17 7.96
N MET A 49 -4.89 -3.09 8.67
CA MET A 49 -4.94 -4.52 8.42
C MET A 49 -4.85 -5.30 9.74
N ARG A 50 -5.60 -6.40 9.85
CA ARG A 50 -5.53 -7.28 11.03
C ARG A 50 -4.18 -8.01 11.06
N PRO A 51 -3.61 -8.28 12.25
CA PRO A 51 -2.32 -8.96 12.34
C PRO A 51 -2.26 -10.31 11.63
N GLU A 52 -3.34 -11.09 11.70
CA GLU A 52 -3.45 -12.40 11.04
C GLU A 52 -3.47 -12.35 9.51
N ASP A 53 -3.84 -11.22 8.91
CA ASP A 53 -3.97 -11.08 7.46
C ASP A 53 -2.65 -10.67 6.77
N ALA A 54 -1.67 -10.19 7.56
CA ALA A 54 -0.45 -9.60 7.03
C ALA A 54 0.45 -10.62 6.35
N GLY A 55 0.74 -10.41 5.07
CA GLY A 55 1.55 -11.29 4.23
C GLY A 55 0.76 -12.45 3.61
N GLN A 56 -0.50 -12.64 3.99
CA GLN A 56 -1.40 -13.63 3.37
C GLN A 56 -2.35 -12.97 2.38
N LEU A 57 -2.96 -11.85 2.78
CA LEU A 57 -4.03 -11.23 2.01
C LEU A 57 -3.51 -10.40 0.83
N GLN A 58 -2.24 -9.97 0.88
CA GLN A 58 -1.57 -9.21 -0.18
C GLN A 58 -2.46 -8.05 -0.65
N MET A 59 -2.86 -7.19 0.28
CA MET A 59 -4.02 -6.30 0.11
C MET A 59 -3.81 -5.24 -1.00
N THR A 60 -2.56 -4.99 -1.37
CA THR A 60 -2.18 -4.13 -2.49
C THR A 60 -2.37 -4.78 -3.85
N ASP A 61 -2.35 -6.11 -3.91
CA ASP A 61 -2.39 -6.92 -5.12
C ASP A 61 -3.85 -7.34 -5.36
N SER A 62 -4.73 -6.35 -5.52
CA SER A 62 -6.20 -6.56 -5.52
C SER A 62 -6.76 -7.15 -6.82
N ASP A 63 -5.95 -7.24 -7.88
CA ASP A 63 -6.38 -7.84 -9.13
C ASP A 63 -6.39 -9.38 -9.04
N PRO A 64 -7.42 -10.08 -9.56
CA PRO A 64 -7.45 -11.54 -9.54
C PRO A 64 -6.22 -12.18 -10.22
N GLU A 65 -5.68 -11.54 -11.26
CA GLU A 65 -4.48 -12.04 -11.94
C GLU A 65 -3.24 -11.91 -11.05
N GLU A 66 -3.12 -10.82 -10.29
CA GLU A 66 -2.03 -10.61 -9.33
C GLU A 66 -2.05 -11.69 -8.24
N GLN A 67 -3.22 -11.97 -7.67
CA GLN A 67 -3.41 -12.98 -6.62
C GLN A 67 -3.13 -14.40 -7.12
N GLN A 68 -3.62 -14.76 -8.30
CA GLN A 68 -3.41 -16.10 -8.87
C GLN A 68 -1.94 -16.38 -9.17
N ARG A 69 -1.20 -15.34 -9.59
CA ARG A 69 0.18 -15.47 -10.04
C ARG A 69 1.21 -15.10 -8.96
N GLY A 70 0.78 -14.52 -7.83
CA GLY A 70 1.66 -14.04 -6.77
C GLY A 70 2.60 -12.92 -7.23
N ILE A 71 2.13 -12.05 -8.13
CA ILE A 71 2.93 -10.95 -8.69
C ILE A 71 2.22 -9.61 -8.53
N THR A 72 3.00 -8.53 -8.53
CA THR A 72 2.48 -7.16 -8.59
C THR A 72 2.49 -6.66 -10.04
N ILE A 73 1.32 -6.36 -10.60
CA ILE A 73 1.14 -5.84 -11.96
C ILE A 73 0.82 -4.34 -11.91
N PHE A 74 0.01 -3.93 -10.93
CA PHE A 74 -0.50 -2.57 -10.80
C PHE A 74 0.06 -1.88 -9.57
N THR A 75 0.31 -0.58 -9.69
CA THR A 75 0.63 0.24 -8.53
C THR A 75 -0.63 0.53 -7.73
N SER A 76 -0.59 0.21 -6.45
CA SER A 76 -1.60 0.58 -5.46
C SER A 76 -1.10 1.73 -4.59
N VAL A 77 -1.93 2.75 -4.42
CA VAL A 77 -1.61 3.92 -3.56
C VAL A 77 -2.43 3.83 -2.28
N VAL A 78 -1.76 3.97 -1.14
CA VAL A 78 -2.36 3.93 0.19
C VAL A 78 -1.85 5.09 1.03
N LEU A 79 -2.69 5.55 1.97
CA LEU A 79 -2.31 6.54 2.97
C LEU A 79 -2.04 5.82 4.30
N LEU A 80 -0.86 6.01 4.86
CA LEU A 80 -0.49 5.46 6.16
C LEU A 80 -0.47 6.59 7.18
N SER A 81 -1.20 6.43 8.29
CA SER A 81 -1.19 7.34 9.41
C SER A 81 -0.55 6.67 10.61
N PHE A 82 0.46 7.32 11.19
CA PHE A 82 1.14 6.87 12.40
C PHE A 82 1.00 7.98 13.45
N LYS A 83 0.64 7.60 14.68
CA LYS A 83 0.64 8.50 15.84
C LYS A 83 2.01 8.53 16.49
#